data_AF-A0A2V6KU74-F1
#
_entry.id   AF-A0A2V6KU74-F1
#
_cell.length_a   1.000
_cell.length_b   1.000
_cell.length_c   1.000
_cell.angle_alpha   90.00
_cell.angle_beta   90.00
_cell.angle_gamma   90.00
#
_symmetry.space_group_name_H-M   'P 1'
#
loop_
_entity.id
_entity.type
_entity.pdbx_description
1 polymer ?
#
loop_
_entity_poly.entity_id
_entity_poly.type
_entity_poly.pdbx_seq_one_letter_code
_entity_poly.pdbx_strand_id
1 'polypeptide(L)'
;MRGVKWLFVGRDGLRYGWRFLIFAAAIFLAVQFLEQPAIAFLTAKLHIAPNALSAPSIIISGAFDLILILIVTGVVARFERRRIDSYGLPINQAFGGLFWNGVIAGFATIAFVGAGMLITGGMSIQGIALRGSDLTTSPFLWLVAMLFVGVTEEYVFRGYALQSLWRGAGFWPATLITTALFAGAHLSKPHENAIDIGIIFALGVLLCVSVRVTGSLWWAVGWHAAFDFGQFFIIGTRNGGQVPQGRLFDATFVGPAWITGGELGTEASYFMIPATIATCLFLPSRRRTPNRKTGVWHKRLYNTHCMMPNLATWMRAKDEKWFQPFFVKHPDIQVCDARKGDVSTDQMDGLLLTGGSDIAPEFLRQEIVDPTLIDKDADPVRDRWEFEAISKSLARGLPILGICRGIQILNVALGGTLKLDIPGHKHADQKDHDIQPLRYDTTANHRFEKVNSSHHQAVDRIADGFEVEAWCATDDIIEQMRLRNYPFALAVQYHPERGTIYDALFEDFFASLNDH
;
A
#
# COMPACT_ATOMS: atom_id res chain seq x y z
N MET A 1 -32.53 19.22 14.08
CA MET A 1 -32.22 19.01 12.64
C MET A 1 -30.75 18.61 12.53
N ARG A 2 -30.43 17.35 12.21
CA ARG A 2 -29.05 16.96 11.92
C ARG A 2 -28.66 17.63 10.60
N GLY A 3 -27.86 18.69 10.67
CA GLY A 3 -27.46 19.47 9.50
C GLY A 3 -26.75 18.61 8.45
N VAL A 4 -26.73 19.09 7.20
CA VAL A 4 -26.19 18.41 6.01
C VAL A 4 -24.71 17.97 6.16
N LYS A 5 -24.01 18.44 7.19
CA LYS A 5 -22.61 18.12 7.51
C LYS A 5 -22.28 16.61 7.52
N TRP A 6 -23.21 15.74 7.93
CA TRP A 6 -23.00 14.28 7.96
C TRP A 6 -22.81 13.66 6.56
N LEU A 7 -23.35 14.29 5.51
CA LEU A 7 -23.19 13.88 4.11
C LEU A 7 -21.75 14.10 3.63
N PHE A 8 -21.07 15.12 4.15
CA PHE A 8 -19.72 15.51 3.72
C PHE A 8 -18.62 14.99 4.64
N VAL A 9 -18.86 15.05 5.95
CA VAL A 9 -17.84 14.79 6.98
C VAL A 9 -18.21 13.53 7.77
N GLY A 10 -17.33 12.54 7.73
CA GLY A 10 -17.35 11.33 8.55
C GLY A 10 -16.45 11.45 9.78
N ARG A 11 -16.18 10.32 10.45
CA ARG A 11 -15.31 10.26 11.65
C ARG A 11 -13.87 10.70 11.34
N ASP A 12 -13.39 10.41 10.13
CA ASP A 12 -12.01 10.69 9.69
C ASP A 12 -11.89 11.98 8.86
N GLY A 13 -12.84 12.93 9.02
CA GLY A 13 -12.91 14.15 8.20
C GLY A 13 -13.73 13.97 6.93
N LEU A 14 -13.31 14.53 5.80
CA LEU A 14 -14.08 14.44 4.54
C LEU A 14 -14.26 12.96 4.14
N ARG A 15 -15.49 12.53 3.82
CA ARG A 15 -15.74 11.14 3.40
C ARG A 15 -14.98 10.83 2.12
N TYR A 16 -14.51 9.60 2.00
CA TYR A 16 -13.67 9.14 0.88
C TYR A 16 -14.29 9.35 -0.51
N GLY A 17 -15.62 9.25 -0.64
CA GLY A 17 -16.30 9.57 -1.89
C GLY A 17 -16.12 11.04 -2.32
N TRP A 18 -16.23 11.99 -1.39
CA TRP A 18 -15.97 13.40 -1.67
C TRP A 18 -14.50 13.68 -1.91
N ARG A 19 -13.60 13.00 -1.19
CA ARG A 19 -12.15 13.11 -1.46
C ARG A 19 -11.82 12.68 -2.89
N PHE A 20 -12.39 11.56 -3.33
CA PHE A 20 -12.28 11.10 -4.71
C PHE A 20 -12.83 12.12 -5.71
N LEU A 21 -14.04 12.67 -5.49
CA LEU A 21 -14.62 13.66 -6.39
C LEU A 21 -13.80 14.94 -6.48
N ILE A 22 -13.26 15.43 -5.36
CA ILE A 22 -12.38 16.59 -5.35
C ILE A 22 -11.08 16.28 -6.09
N PHE A 23 -10.49 15.11 -5.87
CA PHE A 23 -9.29 14.67 -6.57
C PHE A 23 -9.52 14.58 -8.08
N ALA A 24 -10.61 13.94 -8.52
CA ALA A 24 -10.99 13.82 -9.92
C ALA A 24 -11.24 15.20 -10.56
N ALA A 25 -11.93 16.11 -9.85
CA ALA A 25 -12.14 17.47 -10.31
C ALA A 25 -10.82 18.26 -10.40
N ALA A 26 -9.92 18.10 -9.44
CA ALA A 26 -8.61 18.75 -9.45
C ALA A 26 -7.76 18.29 -10.64
N ILE A 27 -7.73 16.98 -10.94
CA ILE A 27 -7.08 16.46 -12.15
C ILE A 27 -7.72 17.05 -13.39
N PHE A 28 -9.05 16.96 -13.52
CA PHE A 28 -9.75 17.47 -14.70
C PHE A 28 -9.44 18.95 -14.96
N LEU A 29 -9.52 19.80 -13.93
CA LEU A 29 -9.21 21.21 -14.05
C LEU A 29 -7.73 21.45 -14.38
N ALA A 30 -6.80 20.71 -13.77
CA ALA A 30 -5.38 20.85 -14.06
C ALA A 30 -5.05 20.43 -15.50
N VAL A 31 -5.65 19.35 -16.01
CA VAL A 31 -5.51 18.91 -17.42
C VAL A 31 -5.97 20.04 -18.36
N GLN A 32 -7.18 20.57 -18.13
CA GLN A 32 -7.77 21.58 -19.01
C GLN A 32 -7.03 22.92 -18.99
N PHE A 33 -6.59 23.38 -17.80
CA PHE A 33 -6.08 24.75 -17.63
C PHE A 33 -4.56 24.86 -17.48
N LEU A 34 -3.85 23.76 -17.22
CA LEU A 34 -2.39 23.76 -17.05
C LEU A 34 -1.69 22.90 -18.10
N GLU A 35 -2.10 21.63 -18.22
CA GLU A 35 -1.43 20.66 -19.08
C GLU A 35 -1.63 20.96 -20.57
N GLN A 36 -2.88 21.05 -21.04
CA GLN A 36 -3.19 21.27 -22.45
C GLN A 36 -2.53 22.54 -23.01
N PRO A 37 -2.57 23.72 -22.32
CA PRO A 37 -1.83 24.89 -22.74
C PRO A 37 -0.30 24.70 -22.75
N ALA A 38 0.25 23.98 -21.76
CA ALA A 38 1.70 23.74 -21.68
C ALA A 38 2.20 22.81 -22.79
N ILE A 39 1.48 21.73 -23.07
CA ILE A 39 1.77 20.82 -24.18
C ILE A 39 1.67 21.56 -25.50
N ALA A 40 0.60 22.35 -25.73
CA ALA A 40 0.43 23.12 -26.96
C ALA A 40 1.60 24.12 -27.18
N PHE A 41 2.03 24.81 -26.11
CA PHE A 41 3.17 25.71 -26.17
C PHE A 41 4.48 24.98 -26.50
N LEU A 42 4.77 23.87 -25.82
CA LEU A 42 6.03 23.14 -25.99
C LEU A 42 6.13 22.43 -27.33
N THR A 43 5.06 21.78 -27.76
CA THR A 43 5.00 21.10 -29.06
C THR A 43 5.16 22.10 -30.21
N ALA A 44 4.53 23.29 -30.11
CA ALA A 44 4.75 24.38 -31.06
C ALA A 44 6.21 24.87 -31.07
N LYS A 45 6.82 25.05 -29.90
CA LYS A 45 8.21 25.52 -29.76
C LYS A 45 9.24 24.49 -30.28
N LEU A 46 8.93 23.20 -30.12
CA LEU A 46 9.80 22.10 -30.54
C LEU A 46 9.47 21.58 -31.95
N HIS A 47 8.49 22.19 -32.64
CA HIS A 47 8.00 21.76 -33.96
C HIS A 47 7.56 20.29 -33.99
N ILE A 48 6.95 19.81 -32.90
CA ILE A 48 6.38 18.47 -32.77
C ILE A 48 4.87 18.57 -33.03
N ALA A 49 4.31 17.64 -33.80
CA ALA A 49 2.87 17.61 -34.00
C ALA A 49 2.19 17.03 -32.74
N PRO A 50 1.37 17.80 -32.00
CA PRO A 50 0.88 17.40 -30.66
C PRO A 50 0.01 16.14 -30.70
N ASN A 51 -0.72 15.92 -31.78
CA ASN A 51 -1.64 14.79 -31.93
C ASN A 51 -1.05 13.62 -32.73
N ALA A 52 0.24 13.65 -33.06
CA ALA A 52 0.88 12.56 -33.79
C ALA A 52 1.19 11.39 -32.84
N LEU A 53 0.86 10.18 -33.28
CA LEU A 53 1.29 8.92 -32.65
C LEU A 53 2.81 8.73 -32.82
N SER A 54 3.58 9.48 -32.03
CA SER A 54 5.03 9.55 -32.07
C SER A 54 5.61 9.59 -30.65
N ALA A 55 6.75 8.93 -30.44
CA ALA A 55 7.39 8.90 -29.12
C ALA A 55 7.69 10.29 -28.54
N PRO A 56 8.21 11.28 -29.29
CA PRO A 56 8.46 12.62 -28.73
C PRO A 56 7.20 13.32 -28.22
N SER A 57 6.08 13.20 -28.93
CA SER A 57 4.82 13.81 -28.48
C SER A 57 4.34 13.17 -27.17
N ILE A 58 4.37 11.83 -27.10
CA ILE A 58 3.93 11.06 -25.94
C ILE A 58 4.85 11.29 -24.73
N ILE A 59 6.16 11.44 -24.94
CA ILE A 59 7.10 11.78 -23.85
C ILE A 59 6.75 13.14 -23.25
N ILE A 60 6.48 14.14 -24.10
CA ILE A 60 6.12 15.48 -23.63
C ILE A 60 4.82 15.43 -22.84
N SER A 61 3.76 14.84 -23.39
CA SER A 61 2.48 14.75 -22.69
C SER A 61 2.62 13.94 -21.39
N GLY A 62 3.15 12.72 -21.47
CA GLY A 62 3.26 11.83 -20.33
C GLY A 62 4.14 12.36 -19.19
N ALA A 63 5.18 13.15 -19.49
CA ALA A 63 5.97 13.82 -18.47
C ALA A 63 5.18 14.92 -17.74
N PHE A 64 4.39 15.71 -18.48
CA PHE A 64 3.51 16.73 -17.89
C PHE A 64 2.41 16.09 -17.04
N ASP A 65 1.77 15.04 -17.56
CA ASP A 65 0.72 14.31 -16.86
C ASP A 65 1.26 13.71 -15.56
N LEU A 66 2.47 13.13 -15.59
CA LEU A 66 3.12 12.58 -14.39
C LEU A 66 3.42 13.67 -13.36
N ILE A 67 3.97 14.81 -13.78
CA ILE A 67 4.24 15.93 -12.86
C ILE A 67 2.94 16.43 -12.24
N LEU A 68 1.90 16.62 -13.06
CA LEU A 68 0.60 17.11 -12.63
C LEU A 68 -0.05 16.16 -11.64
N ILE A 69 -0.12 14.86 -11.94
CA ILE A 69 -0.74 13.87 -11.04
C ILE A 69 0.04 13.75 -9.73
N LEU A 70 1.37 13.87 -9.75
CA LEU A 70 2.19 13.88 -8.53
C LEU A 70 1.94 15.15 -7.70
N ILE A 71 1.76 16.32 -8.33
CA ILE A 71 1.41 17.55 -7.61
C ILE A 71 0.03 17.42 -6.96
N VAL A 72 -0.98 17.03 -7.73
CA VAL A 72 -2.36 16.89 -7.22
C VAL A 72 -2.42 15.85 -6.11
N THR A 73 -1.80 14.68 -6.31
CA THR A 73 -1.74 13.63 -5.29
C THR A 73 -0.93 14.08 -4.07
N GLY A 74 0.16 14.82 -4.26
CA GLY A 74 0.99 15.36 -3.18
C GLY A 74 0.25 16.37 -2.30
N VAL A 75 -0.59 17.22 -2.90
CA VAL A 75 -1.47 18.14 -2.14
C VAL A 75 -2.44 17.34 -1.27
N VAL A 76 -3.10 16.33 -1.83
CA VAL A 76 -4.03 15.51 -1.06
C VAL A 76 -3.31 14.67 0.00
N ALA A 77 -2.16 14.10 -0.32
CA ALA A 77 -1.29 13.36 0.60
C ALA A 77 -0.88 14.23 1.79
N ARG A 78 -0.57 15.51 1.55
CA ARG A 78 -0.21 16.49 2.59
C ARG A 78 -1.38 16.75 3.55
N PHE A 79 -2.60 16.85 3.04
CA PHE A 79 -3.81 16.96 3.87
C PHE A 79 -4.09 15.68 4.66
N GLU A 80 -3.82 14.52 4.07
CA GLU A 80 -3.97 13.21 4.73
C GLU A 80 -2.79 12.84 5.64
N ARG A 81 -1.74 13.66 5.70
CA ARG A 81 -0.48 13.39 6.43
C ARG A 81 0.14 12.04 6.03
N ARG A 82 0.00 11.67 4.77
CA ARG A 82 0.55 10.45 4.18
C ARG A 82 1.65 10.78 3.18
N ARG A 83 2.52 9.82 2.92
CA ARG A 83 3.51 9.94 1.85
C ARG A 83 2.84 9.74 0.50
N ILE A 84 3.29 10.45 -0.52
CA ILE A 84 2.75 10.34 -1.88
C ILE A 84 2.91 8.93 -2.48
N ASP A 85 4.01 8.25 -2.16
CA ASP A 85 4.31 6.90 -2.63
C ASP A 85 3.46 5.81 -1.95
N SER A 86 2.79 6.14 -0.83
CA SER A 86 1.87 5.23 -0.15
C SER A 86 0.59 4.94 -0.94
N TYR A 87 0.28 5.74 -1.97
CA TYR A 87 -0.82 5.46 -2.90
C TYR A 87 -0.40 4.48 -4.00
N GLY A 88 0.21 3.36 -3.60
CA GLY A 88 0.43 2.20 -4.46
C GLY A 88 1.69 2.28 -5.32
N LEU A 89 2.50 3.34 -5.23
CA LEU A 89 3.74 3.47 -6.00
C LEU A 89 4.97 3.60 -5.08
N PRO A 90 5.23 2.60 -4.21
CA PRO A 90 6.30 2.67 -3.21
C PRO A 90 7.68 2.77 -3.87
N ILE A 91 8.44 3.81 -3.54
CA ILE A 91 9.71 4.13 -4.21
C ILE A 91 10.77 3.04 -3.97
N ASN A 92 10.75 2.38 -2.81
CA ASN A 92 11.68 1.31 -2.48
C ASN A 92 11.46 0.01 -3.30
N GLN A 93 10.34 -0.10 -4.02
CA GLN A 93 10.05 -1.21 -4.94
C GLN A 93 10.20 -0.80 -6.41
N ALA A 94 10.60 0.44 -6.69
CA ALA A 94 10.68 0.98 -8.04
C ALA A 94 11.57 0.13 -8.93
N PHE A 95 11.03 -0.26 -10.09
CA PHE A 95 11.71 -1.12 -11.07
C PHE A 95 12.24 -2.45 -10.50
N GLY A 96 11.66 -2.90 -9.39
CA GLY A 96 12.01 -4.16 -8.71
C GLY A 96 11.38 -5.40 -9.36
N GLY A 97 11.35 -6.51 -8.61
CA GLY A 97 10.87 -7.79 -9.13
C GLY A 97 9.42 -7.78 -9.64
N LEU A 98 8.53 -6.99 -9.00
CA LEU A 98 7.15 -6.83 -9.46
C LEU A 98 7.07 -6.17 -10.83
N PHE A 99 7.86 -5.11 -11.05
CA PHE A 99 7.90 -4.41 -12.33
C PHE A 99 8.36 -5.33 -13.45
N TRP A 100 9.50 -6.01 -13.29
CA TRP A 100 10.01 -6.90 -14.34
C TRP A 100 9.13 -8.12 -14.58
N ASN A 101 8.44 -8.62 -13.55
CA ASN A 101 7.44 -9.66 -13.72
C ASN A 101 6.23 -9.16 -14.53
N GLY A 102 5.77 -7.92 -14.27
CA GLY A 102 4.76 -7.26 -15.09
C GLY A 102 5.21 -7.08 -16.54
N VAL A 103 6.45 -6.63 -16.77
CA VAL A 103 7.04 -6.48 -18.12
C VAL A 103 7.01 -7.79 -18.89
N ILE A 104 7.42 -8.90 -18.27
CA ILE A 104 7.37 -10.24 -18.89
C ILE A 104 5.93 -10.59 -19.27
N ALA A 105 4.98 -10.33 -18.37
CA ALA A 105 3.57 -10.58 -18.61
C ALA A 105 3.03 -9.76 -19.78
N GLY A 106 3.32 -8.45 -19.83
CA GLY A 106 2.88 -7.55 -20.90
C GLY A 106 3.44 -7.98 -22.26
N PHE A 107 4.73 -8.32 -22.33
CA PHE A 107 5.33 -8.85 -23.55
C PHE A 107 4.74 -10.19 -23.97
N ALA A 108 4.44 -11.08 -23.03
CA ALA A 108 3.79 -12.36 -23.35
C ALA A 108 2.37 -12.14 -23.91
N THR A 109 1.60 -11.21 -23.33
CA THR A 109 0.26 -10.84 -23.80
C THR A 109 0.31 -10.31 -25.24
N ILE A 110 1.14 -9.31 -25.52
CA ILE A 110 1.21 -8.69 -26.84
C ILE A 110 1.80 -9.64 -27.90
N ALA A 111 2.76 -10.49 -27.53
CA ALA A 111 3.28 -11.53 -28.42
C ALA A 111 2.21 -12.56 -28.79
N PHE A 112 1.35 -12.95 -27.84
CA PHE A 112 0.24 -13.86 -28.11
C PHE A 112 -0.77 -13.25 -29.09
N VAL A 113 -1.16 -11.99 -28.89
CA VAL A 113 -2.09 -11.29 -29.78
C VAL A 113 -1.48 -11.08 -31.17
N GLY A 114 -0.21 -10.66 -31.23
CA GLY A 114 0.58 -10.57 -32.45
C GLY A 114 0.63 -11.90 -33.23
N ALA A 115 0.95 -12.99 -32.54
CA ALA A 115 1.00 -14.33 -33.15
C ALA A 115 -0.37 -14.78 -33.66
N GLY A 116 -1.45 -14.54 -32.89
CA GLY A 116 -2.82 -14.84 -33.33
C GLY A 116 -3.17 -14.15 -34.65
N MET A 117 -2.84 -12.86 -34.78
CA MET A 117 -3.05 -12.13 -36.02
C MET A 117 -2.18 -12.64 -37.17
N LEU A 118 -0.91 -13.01 -36.94
CA LEU A 118 -0.06 -13.60 -37.97
C LEU A 118 -0.60 -14.95 -38.46
N ILE A 119 -0.95 -15.84 -37.53
CA ILE A 119 -1.40 -17.21 -37.83
C ILE A 119 -2.73 -17.20 -38.61
N THR A 120 -3.62 -16.27 -38.29
CA THR A 120 -4.91 -16.13 -38.98
C THR A 120 -4.82 -15.35 -40.29
N GLY A 121 -3.64 -14.83 -40.65
CA GLY A 121 -3.45 -13.96 -41.81
C GLY A 121 -3.99 -12.53 -41.61
N GLY A 122 -4.40 -12.18 -40.39
CA GLY A 122 -4.84 -10.85 -40.00
C GLY A 122 -3.74 -9.79 -40.00
N MET A 123 -2.48 -10.22 -39.83
CA MET A 123 -1.28 -9.39 -39.87
C MET A 123 -0.24 -10.01 -40.80
N SER A 124 0.50 -9.17 -41.53
CA SER A 124 1.67 -9.55 -42.30
C SER A 124 2.79 -8.54 -42.08
N ILE A 125 4.02 -9.02 -41.88
CA ILE A 125 5.22 -8.19 -41.68
C ILE A 125 5.95 -8.10 -43.02
N GLN A 126 6.01 -6.89 -43.59
CA GLN A 126 6.69 -6.62 -44.88
C GLN A 126 8.20 -6.45 -44.73
N GLY A 127 8.66 -6.05 -43.53
CA GLY A 127 10.07 -5.85 -43.23
C GLY A 127 10.28 -4.94 -42.02
N ILE A 128 11.52 -4.47 -41.86
CA ILE A 128 11.89 -3.48 -40.84
C ILE A 128 11.64 -2.08 -41.41
N ALA A 129 10.87 -1.25 -40.69
CA ALA A 129 10.53 0.11 -41.09
C ALA A 129 11.66 1.13 -40.78
N LEU A 130 12.48 0.85 -39.77
CA LEU A 130 13.58 1.72 -39.31
C LEU A 130 14.81 1.65 -40.22
N ARG A 131 15.56 2.76 -40.30
CA ARG A 131 16.82 2.87 -41.04
C ARG A 131 17.84 3.70 -40.27
N GLY A 132 19.13 3.44 -40.50
CA GLY A 132 20.22 4.26 -39.96
C GLY A 132 20.21 4.37 -38.43
N SER A 133 20.34 5.60 -37.90
CA SER A 133 20.35 5.89 -36.46
C SER A 133 19.04 5.55 -35.75
N ASP A 134 17.92 5.48 -36.48
CA ASP A 134 16.59 5.25 -35.91
C ASP A 134 16.46 3.87 -35.26
N LEU A 135 17.29 2.90 -35.68
CA LEU A 135 17.41 1.59 -35.04
C LEU A 135 17.82 1.65 -33.57
N THR A 136 18.42 2.77 -33.13
CA THR A 136 18.84 2.97 -31.74
C THR A 136 17.99 4.01 -31.02
N THR A 137 17.65 5.12 -31.70
CA THR A 137 16.91 6.22 -31.09
C THR A 137 15.43 5.90 -30.91
N SER A 138 14.78 5.30 -31.91
CA SER A 138 13.35 4.99 -31.83
C SER A 138 13.00 3.99 -30.72
N PRO A 139 13.68 2.83 -30.56
CA PRO A 139 13.38 1.94 -29.44
C PRO A 139 13.54 2.61 -28.08
N PHE A 140 14.59 3.44 -27.90
CA PHE A 140 14.81 4.15 -26.64
C PHE A 140 13.69 5.17 -26.36
N LEU A 141 13.34 5.99 -27.35
CA LEU A 141 12.28 6.99 -27.20
C LEU A 141 10.92 6.33 -26.93
N TRP A 142 10.58 5.26 -27.66
CA TRP A 142 9.35 4.52 -27.40
C TRP A 142 9.35 3.86 -26.02
N LEU A 143 10.46 3.31 -25.54
CA LEU A 143 10.54 2.77 -24.19
C LEU A 143 10.23 3.83 -23.13
N VAL A 144 10.84 5.02 -23.25
CA VAL A 144 10.60 6.14 -22.33
C VAL A 144 9.14 6.61 -22.43
N ALA A 145 8.61 6.74 -23.64
CA ALA A 145 7.22 7.13 -23.88
C ALA A 145 6.23 6.19 -23.17
N MET A 146 6.39 4.87 -23.36
CA MET A 146 5.47 3.88 -22.79
C MET A 146 5.63 3.72 -21.29
N LEU A 147 6.83 3.99 -20.75
CA LEU A 147 7.01 4.05 -19.30
C LEU A 147 6.24 5.23 -18.69
N PHE A 148 6.25 6.40 -19.34
CA PHE A 148 5.44 7.54 -18.88
C PHE A 148 3.94 7.21 -18.92
N VAL A 149 3.44 6.65 -20.03
CA VAL A 149 2.04 6.22 -20.14
C VAL A 149 1.68 5.24 -19.04
N GLY A 150 2.46 4.15 -18.91
CA GLY A 150 2.19 3.11 -17.92
C GLY A 150 2.27 3.61 -16.47
N VAL A 151 3.20 4.50 -16.11
CA VAL A 151 3.23 5.07 -14.74
C VAL A 151 2.05 6.01 -14.52
N THR A 152 1.82 6.93 -15.44
CA THR A 152 0.82 7.99 -15.31
C THR A 152 -0.58 7.41 -15.24
N GLU A 153 -0.99 6.60 -16.22
CA GLU A 153 -2.36 6.08 -16.27
C GLU A 153 -2.65 5.17 -15.07
N GLU A 154 -1.72 4.28 -14.72
CA GLU A 154 -1.88 3.43 -13.54
C GLU A 154 -1.99 4.25 -12.26
N TYR A 155 -1.21 5.33 -12.12
CA TYR A 155 -1.25 6.16 -10.92
C TYR A 155 -2.51 7.05 -10.84
N VAL A 156 -2.99 7.58 -11.98
CA VAL A 156 -4.23 8.36 -12.07
C VAL A 156 -5.44 7.53 -11.61
N PHE A 157 -5.59 6.32 -12.15
CA PHE A 157 -6.78 5.50 -11.91
C PHE A 157 -6.67 4.60 -10.68
N ARG A 158 -5.47 4.06 -10.40
CA ARG A 158 -5.25 3.02 -9.37
C ARG A 158 -4.39 3.46 -8.19
N GLY A 159 -3.81 4.65 -8.25
CA GLY A 159 -3.17 5.31 -7.12
C GLY A 159 -4.21 5.85 -6.13
N TYR A 160 -4.30 7.17 -6.02
CA TYR A 160 -5.20 7.79 -5.04
C TYR A 160 -6.69 7.45 -5.29
N ALA A 161 -7.13 7.45 -6.56
CA ALA A 161 -8.53 7.26 -6.92
C ALA A 161 -9.09 5.91 -6.44
N LEU A 162 -8.48 4.80 -6.85
CA LEU A 162 -8.87 3.45 -6.41
C LEU A 162 -8.76 3.30 -4.90
N GLN A 163 -7.67 3.75 -4.29
CA GLN A 163 -7.45 3.55 -2.86
C GLN A 163 -8.42 4.35 -1.98
N SER A 164 -8.72 5.60 -2.36
CA SER A 164 -9.72 6.40 -1.66
C SER A 164 -11.09 5.73 -1.74
N LEU A 165 -11.53 5.38 -2.96
CA LEU A 165 -12.82 4.69 -3.14
C LEU A 165 -12.87 3.34 -2.44
N TRP A 166 -11.76 2.59 -2.44
CA TRP A 166 -11.66 1.30 -1.76
C TRP A 166 -11.86 1.46 -0.26
N ARG A 167 -11.19 2.43 0.39
CA ARG A 167 -11.39 2.72 1.82
C ARG A 167 -12.84 3.11 2.15
N GLY A 168 -13.54 3.76 1.23
CA GLY A 168 -14.92 4.21 1.44
C GLY A 168 -16.02 3.20 1.12
N ALA A 169 -15.84 2.38 0.08
CA ALA A 169 -16.90 1.55 -0.50
C ALA A 169 -16.50 0.08 -0.69
N GLY A 170 -15.27 -0.30 -0.36
CA GLY A 170 -14.72 -1.63 -0.59
C GLY A 170 -14.11 -1.79 -1.99
N PHE A 171 -13.33 -2.86 -2.16
CA PHE A 171 -12.51 -3.06 -3.36
C PHE A 171 -13.32 -3.15 -4.66
N TRP A 172 -14.40 -3.94 -4.67
CA TRP A 172 -15.14 -4.20 -5.91
C TRP A 172 -15.89 -2.96 -6.43
N PRO A 173 -16.65 -2.21 -5.61
CA PRO A 173 -17.23 -0.94 -6.07
C PRO A 173 -16.18 0.05 -6.57
N ALA A 174 -15.05 0.18 -5.85
CA ALA A 174 -13.96 1.04 -6.27
C ALA A 174 -13.39 0.62 -7.63
N THR A 175 -13.11 -0.67 -7.81
CA THR A 175 -12.61 -1.25 -9.06
C THR A 175 -13.56 -1.00 -10.21
N LEU A 176 -14.86 -1.24 -10.03
CA LEU A 176 -15.85 -1.01 -11.08
C LEU A 176 -15.91 0.47 -11.48
N ILE A 177 -15.86 1.39 -10.52
CA ILE A 177 -15.88 2.84 -10.79
C ILE A 177 -14.61 3.28 -11.52
N THR A 178 -13.41 2.97 -11.01
CA THR A 178 -12.16 3.46 -11.61
C THR A 178 -11.91 2.85 -12.97
N THR A 179 -12.28 1.58 -13.16
CA THR A 179 -12.17 0.92 -14.46
C THR A 179 -13.22 1.42 -15.45
N ALA A 180 -14.44 1.75 -15.01
CA ALA A 180 -15.42 2.40 -15.88
C ALA A 180 -14.96 3.80 -16.33
N LEU A 181 -14.30 4.56 -15.45
CA LEU A 181 -13.71 5.86 -15.81
C LEU A 181 -12.55 5.71 -16.80
N PHE A 182 -11.69 4.70 -16.59
CA PHE A 182 -10.58 4.38 -17.50
C PHE A 182 -11.09 4.00 -18.90
N ALA A 183 -12.06 3.07 -18.97
CA ALA A 183 -12.70 2.69 -20.22
C ALA A 183 -13.48 3.86 -20.85
N GLY A 184 -14.13 4.69 -20.04
CA GLY A 184 -14.83 5.89 -20.50
C GLY A 184 -13.89 6.94 -21.11
N ALA A 185 -12.65 7.06 -20.64
CA ALA A 185 -11.66 7.94 -21.26
C ALA A 185 -11.32 7.52 -22.71
N HIS A 186 -11.44 6.23 -23.02
CA HIS A 186 -11.18 5.68 -24.35
C HIS A 186 -12.32 5.94 -25.34
N LEU A 187 -13.56 6.17 -24.88
CA LEU A 187 -14.70 6.56 -25.75
C LEU A 187 -14.49 7.87 -26.53
N SER A 188 -13.47 8.66 -26.17
CA SER A 188 -13.10 9.86 -26.89
C SER A 188 -12.38 9.57 -28.23
N LYS A 189 -11.91 8.33 -28.44
CA LYS A 189 -11.26 7.92 -29.68
C LYS A 189 -12.32 7.69 -30.79
N PRO A 190 -12.03 8.08 -32.05
CA PRO A 190 -12.90 7.74 -33.17
C PRO A 190 -13.03 6.21 -33.33
N HIS A 191 -14.22 5.73 -33.70
CA HIS A 191 -14.50 4.34 -34.08
C HIS A 191 -14.55 3.28 -32.95
N GLU A 192 -14.60 3.69 -31.69
CA GLU A 192 -14.87 2.79 -30.54
C GLU A 192 -16.23 2.09 -30.66
N ASN A 193 -16.27 0.81 -30.32
CA ASN A 193 -17.46 -0.03 -30.28
C ASN A 193 -17.77 -0.49 -28.83
N ALA A 194 -18.54 -1.55 -28.65
CA ALA A 194 -18.87 -2.04 -27.31
C ALA A 194 -17.89 -3.10 -26.79
N ILE A 195 -17.17 -3.76 -27.71
CA ILE A 195 -16.37 -4.95 -27.41
C ILE A 195 -14.96 -4.56 -26.99
N ASP A 196 -14.35 -3.63 -27.71
CA ASP A 196 -13.13 -2.92 -27.30
C ASP A 196 -13.26 -2.30 -25.90
N ILE A 197 -14.31 -1.54 -25.64
CA ILE A 197 -14.59 -0.95 -24.33
C ILE A 197 -14.77 -2.06 -23.27
N GLY A 198 -15.41 -3.17 -23.63
CA GLY A 198 -15.52 -4.35 -22.78
C GLY A 198 -14.16 -4.99 -22.46
N ILE A 199 -13.25 -5.07 -23.43
CA ILE A 199 -11.88 -5.59 -23.26
C ILE A 199 -11.05 -4.65 -22.39
N ILE A 200 -11.07 -3.34 -22.67
CA ILE A 200 -10.38 -2.30 -21.87
C ILE A 200 -10.89 -2.33 -20.43
N PHE A 201 -12.21 -2.49 -20.24
CA PHE A 201 -12.79 -2.67 -18.91
C PHE A 201 -12.27 -3.95 -18.24
N ALA A 202 -12.26 -5.10 -18.93
CA ALA A 202 -11.77 -6.34 -18.36
C ALA A 202 -10.28 -6.25 -17.96
N LEU A 203 -9.45 -5.62 -18.80
CA LEU A 203 -8.05 -5.31 -18.50
C LEU A 203 -7.94 -4.39 -17.28
N GLY A 204 -8.76 -3.35 -17.20
CA GLY A 204 -8.71 -2.45 -16.07
C GLY A 204 -9.06 -3.14 -14.74
N VAL A 205 -10.00 -4.11 -14.75
CA VAL A 205 -10.28 -4.99 -13.61
C VAL A 205 -9.06 -5.84 -13.26
N LEU A 206 -8.41 -6.47 -14.25
CA LEU A 206 -7.20 -7.28 -14.04
C LEU A 206 -6.08 -6.45 -13.38
N LEU A 207 -5.85 -5.22 -13.86
CA LEU A 207 -4.84 -4.33 -13.28
C LEU A 207 -5.20 -3.91 -11.85
N CYS A 208 -6.47 -3.63 -11.55
CA CYS A 208 -6.92 -3.40 -10.16
C CYS A 208 -6.72 -4.64 -9.27
N VAL A 209 -6.98 -5.84 -9.78
CA VAL A 209 -6.71 -7.10 -9.06
C VAL A 209 -5.21 -7.27 -8.81
N SER A 210 -4.35 -6.90 -9.76
CA SER A 210 -2.90 -6.95 -9.56
C SER A 210 -2.46 -6.08 -8.37
N VAL A 211 -3.03 -4.88 -8.23
CA VAL A 211 -2.78 -3.98 -7.10
C VAL A 211 -3.26 -4.60 -5.79
N ARG A 212 -4.45 -5.22 -5.80
CA ARG A 212 -4.96 -5.94 -4.62
C ARG A 212 -4.09 -7.12 -4.21
N VAL A 213 -3.52 -7.85 -5.17
CA VAL A 213 -2.70 -9.05 -4.90
C VAL A 213 -1.29 -8.66 -4.43
N THR A 214 -0.73 -7.58 -4.98
CA THR A 214 0.68 -7.22 -4.77
C THR A 214 0.89 -6.06 -3.80
N GLY A 215 -0.18 -5.31 -3.47
CA GLY A 215 -0.08 -4.06 -2.71
C GLY A 215 0.60 -2.92 -3.47
N SER A 216 0.85 -3.09 -4.78
CA SER A 216 1.79 -2.26 -5.53
C SER A 216 1.36 -2.10 -6.99
N LEU A 217 1.52 -0.89 -7.52
CA LEU A 217 1.28 -0.57 -8.93
C LEU A 217 2.40 -1.05 -9.83
N TRP A 218 3.59 -1.37 -9.29
CA TRP A 218 4.77 -1.67 -10.11
C TRP A 218 4.56 -2.84 -11.08
N TRP A 219 3.77 -3.85 -10.70
CA TRP A 219 3.40 -4.92 -11.63
C TRP A 219 2.52 -4.40 -12.77
N ALA A 220 1.49 -3.62 -12.47
CA ALA A 220 0.58 -3.05 -13.46
C ALA A 220 1.31 -2.08 -14.40
N VAL A 221 2.18 -1.22 -13.86
CA VAL A 221 3.04 -0.30 -14.61
C VAL A 221 3.94 -1.06 -15.58
N GLY A 222 4.59 -2.12 -15.11
CA GLY A 222 5.46 -2.96 -15.95
C GLY A 222 4.68 -3.65 -17.07
N TRP A 223 3.51 -4.20 -16.74
CA TRP A 223 2.64 -4.84 -17.73
C TRP A 223 2.17 -3.85 -18.80
N HIS A 224 1.65 -2.70 -18.38
CA HIS A 224 1.09 -1.66 -19.24
C HIS A 224 2.16 -1.11 -20.19
N ALA A 225 3.30 -0.67 -19.65
CA ALA A 225 4.40 -0.14 -20.45
C ALA A 225 4.95 -1.15 -21.47
N ALA A 226 5.04 -2.44 -21.09
CA ALA A 226 5.53 -3.48 -21.99
C ALA A 226 4.51 -3.85 -23.09
N PHE A 227 3.22 -3.91 -22.73
CA PHE A 227 2.15 -4.14 -23.69
C PHE A 227 2.13 -3.04 -24.76
N ASP A 228 2.12 -1.77 -24.34
CA ASP A 228 2.07 -0.64 -25.25
C ASP A 228 3.34 -0.51 -26.10
N PHE A 229 4.50 -0.80 -25.53
CA PHE A 229 5.75 -0.86 -26.29
C PHE A 229 5.69 -1.93 -27.38
N GLY A 230 5.14 -3.11 -27.06
CA GLY A 230 4.89 -4.14 -28.05
C GLY A 230 3.90 -3.70 -29.13
N GLN A 231 2.80 -3.05 -28.72
CA GLN A 231 1.73 -2.58 -29.59
C GLN A 231 2.23 -1.52 -30.58
N PHE A 232 2.82 -0.43 -30.07
CA PHE A 232 3.15 0.74 -30.87
C PHE A 232 4.53 0.68 -31.51
N PHE A 233 5.54 0.20 -30.79
CA PHE A 233 6.89 0.16 -31.33
C PHE A 233 7.15 -1.14 -32.09
N ILE A 234 6.94 -2.31 -31.47
CA ILE A 234 7.33 -3.58 -32.11
C ILE A 234 6.40 -3.90 -33.27
N ILE A 235 5.11 -4.07 -32.99
CA ILE A 235 4.09 -4.46 -33.98
C ILE A 235 3.74 -3.27 -34.87
N GLY A 236 3.57 -2.09 -34.28
CA GLY A 236 3.20 -0.88 -35.00
C GLY A 236 1.73 -0.83 -35.39
N THR A 237 0.84 -1.34 -34.53
CA THR A 237 -0.61 -1.27 -34.80
C THR A 237 -1.11 0.16 -34.77
N ARG A 238 -2.24 0.39 -35.44
CA ARG A 238 -2.92 1.68 -35.39
C ARG A 238 -3.48 1.96 -33.99
N ASN A 239 -3.70 3.23 -33.69
CA ASN A 239 -4.52 3.67 -32.56
C ASN A 239 -5.23 4.98 -32.96
N GLY A 240 -6.56 4.99 -32.86
CA GLY A 240 -7.39 6.05 -33.42
C GLY A 240 -7.13 6.29 -34.92
N GLY A 241 -6.85 5.22 -35.67
CA GLY A 241 -6.58 5.27 -37.12
C GLY A 241 -5.16 5.70 -37.51
N GLN A 242 -4.36 6.24 -36.59
CA GLN A 242 -2.98 6.68 -36.85
C GLN A 242 -1.97 5.54 -36.78
N VAL A 243 -0.95 5.58 -37.63
CA VAL A 243 0.16 4.61 -37.61
C VAL A 243 1.33 5.18 -36.78
N PRO A 244 1.93 4.40 -35.85
CA PRO A 244 3.04 4.86 -35.04
C PRO A 244 4.27 5.25 -35.88
N GLN A 245 4.81 6.43 -35.61
CA GLN A 245 6.05 6.91 -36.21
C GLN A 245 7.26 6.27 -35.53
N GLY A 246 8.24 5.81 -36.32
CA GLY A 246 9.43 5.14 -35.78
C GLY A 246 9.13 3.75 -35.18
N ARG A 247 8.11 3.05 -35.69
CA ARG A 247 7.86 1.63 -35.39
C ARG A 247 8.96 0.74 -35.97
N LEU A 248 9.18 -0.41 -35.36
CA LEU A 248 10.18 -1.41 -35.76
C LEU A 248 9.79 -2.11 -37.06
N PHE A 249 8.60 -2.72 -37.10
CA PHE A 249 8.14 -3.47 -38.26
C PHE A 249 7.17 -2.68 -39.13
N ASP A 250 7.28 -2.87 -40.45
CA ASP A 250 6.25 -2.44 -41.38
C ASP A 250 5.18 -3.53 -41.48
N ALA A 251 4.23 -3.51 -40.55
CA ALA A 251 3.13 -4.46 -40.50
C ALA A 251 1.90 -3.94 -41.25
N THR A 252 1.27 -4.82 -42.03
CA THR A 252 -0.03 -4.58 -42.67
C THR A 252 -1.09 -5.43 -42.01
N PHE A 253 -2.26 -4.84 -41.78
CA PHE A 253 -3.40 -5.50 -41.12
C PHE A 253 -4.53 -5.67 -42.13
N VAL A 254 -4.90 -6.92 -42.42
CA VAL A 254 -5.87 -7.26 -43.47
C VAL A 254 -6.91 -8.21 -42.88
N GLY A 255 -8.20 -7.94 -43.17
CA GLY A 255 -9.30 -8.76 -42.67
C GLY A 255 -10.16 -8.02 -41.65
N PRO A 256 -11.05 -8.75 -40.96
CA PRO A 256 -12.05 -8.12 -40.10
C PRO A 256 -11.46 -7.55 -38.82
N ALA A 257 -12.03 -6.45 -38.33
CA ALA A 257 -11.55 -5.71 -37.16
C ALA A 257 -11.49 -6.55 -35.88
N TRP A 258 -12.35 -7.56 -35.72
CA TRP A 258 -12.28 -8.46 -34.55
C TRP A 258 -11.03 -9.35 -34.54
N ILE A 259 -10.38 -9.58 -35.69
CA ILE A 259 -9.06 -10.24 -35.77
C ILE A 259 -7.96 -9.21 -35.56
N THR A 260 -7.99 -8.11 -36.33
CA THR A 260 -6.85 -7.19 -36.47
C THR A 260 -6.82 -6.09 -35.42
N GLY A 261 -7.93 -5.87 -34.72
CA GLY A 261 -8.15 -4.68 -33.91
C GLY A 261 -8.57 -3.42 -34.69
N GLY A 262 -8.64 -3.51 -36.02
CA GLY A 262 -9.07 -2.39 -36.86
C GLY A 262 -8.24 -1.12 -36.67
N GLU A 263 -8.91 0.02 -36.49
CA GLU A 263 -8.26 1.32 -36.29
C GLU A 263 -7.75 1.54 -34.86
N LEU A 264 -8.18 0.71 -33.91
CA LEU A 264 -7.87 0.81 -32.49
C LEU A 264 -6.63 -0.02 -32.11
N GLY A 265 -6.27 -1.01 -32.93
CA GLY A 265 -5.05 -1.78 -32.76
C GLY A 265 -5.22 -3.00 -31.86
N THR A 266 -4.10 -3.58 -31.39
CA THR A 266 -4.11 -4.90 -30.72
C THR A 266 -5.06 -4.99 -29.54
N GLU A 267 -5.26 -3.90 -28.80
CA GLU A 267 -6.20 -3.80 -27.67
C GLU A 267 -7.65 -4.16 -28.04
N ALA A 268 -8.08 -3.95 -29.28
CA ALA A 268 -9.42 -4.27 -29.77
C ALA A 268 -9.54 -5.65 -30.45
N SER A 269 -8.44 -6.40 -30.57
CA SER A 269 -8.45 -7.75 -31.15
C SER A 269 -9.09 -8.76 -30.20
N TYR A 270 -9.88 -9.70 -30.70
CA TYR A 270 -10.49 -10.76 -29.89
C TYR A 270 -9.45 -11.69 -29.26
N PHE A 271 -8.22 -11.74 -29.77
CA PHE A 271 -7.13 -12.45 -29.10
C PHE A 271 -6.79 -11.86 -27.73
N MET A 272 -7.16 -10.60 -27.46
CA MET A 272 -7.02 -10.01 -26.13
C MET A 272 -7.88 -10.70 -25.07
N ILE A 273 -9.00 -11.33 -25.44
CA ILE A 273 -9.86 -12.03 -24.48
C ILE A 273 -9.10 -13.20 -23.80
N PRO A 274 -8.61 -14.21 -24.54
CA PRO A 274 -7.80 -15.27 -23.94
C PRO A 274 -6.45 -14.75 -23.42
N ALA A 275 -5.85 -13.71 -24.02
CA ALA A 275 -4.59 -13.14 -23.53
C ALA A 275 -4.76 -12.50 -22.14
N THR A 276 -5.86 -11.77 -21.92
CA THR A 276 -6.20 -11.15 -20.62
C THR A 276 -6.39 -12.22 -19.56
N ILE A 277 -7.12 -13.30 -19.88
CA ILE A 277 -7.32 -14.43 -18.96
C ILE A 277 -5.98 -15.11 -18.65
N ALA A 278 -5.13 -15.33 -19.66
CA ALA A 278 -3.82 -15.95 -19.48
C ALA A 278 -2.84 -15.06 -18.70
N THR A 279 -3.00 -13.73 -18.78
CA THR A 279 -2.18 -12.77 -18.02
C THR A 279 -2.31 -12.99 -16.51
N CYS A 280 -3.46 -13.48 -16.03
CA CYS A 280 -3.65 -13.89 -14.63
C CYS A 280 -2.64 -14.97 -14.16
N LEU A 281 -2.07 -15.76 -15.07
CA LEU A 281 -1.04 -16.77 -14.74
C LEU A 281 0.30 -16.14 -14.36
N PHE A 282 0.56 -14.93 -14.84
CA PHE A 282 1.78 -14.16 -14.58
C PHE A 282 1.65 -13.26 -13.37
N LEU A 283 0.43 -12.96 -12.92
CA LEU A 283 0.25 -12.33 -11.62
C LEU A 283 1.05 -13.13 -10.60
N PRO A 284 1.83 -12.47 -9.73
CA PRO A 284 2.62 -13.15 -8.71
C PRO A 284 1.72 -14.08 -7.90
N SER A 285 1.69 -15.36 -8.31
CA SER A 285 1.11 -16.39 -7.49
C SER A 285 1.97 -16.47 -6.24
N ARG A 286 1.36 -16.65 -5.05
CA ARG A 286 2.09 -16.95 -3.82
C ARG A 286 2.81 -18.30 -3.95
N ARG A 287 3.85 -18.42 -4.80
CA ARG A 287 4.60 -19.64 -5.07
C ARG A 287 5.74 -19.78 -4.06
N ARG A 288 5.66 -20.89 -3.31
CA ARG A 288 6.60 -21.39 -2.31
C ARG A 288 7.98 -21.67 -2.93
N THR A 289 9.04 -21.11 -2.37
CA THR A 289 10.42 -21.53 -2.66
C THR A 289 10.81 -22.78 -1.86
N PRO A 290 11.58 -23.74 -2.44
CA PRO A 290 12.00 -24.96 -1.76
C PRO A 290 13.20 -24.71 -0.85
N ASN A 291 13.17 -25.28 0.37
CA ASN A 291 14.31 -25.27 1.28
C ASN A 291 15.14 -26.56 1.08
N ARG A 292 16.44 -26.41 0.78
CA ARG A 292 17.30 -27.47 0.21
C ARG A 292 17.92 -28.44 1.23
N LYS A 293 17.52 -28.41 2.51
CA LYS A 293 18.26 -29.11 3.59
C LYS A 293 17.58 -30.32 4.24
N THR A 294 16.29 -30.58 4.02
CA THR A 294 15.61 -31.63 4.82
C THR A 294 15.02 -32.79 4.02
N GLY A 295 14.96 -32.77 2.69
CA GLY A 295 14.43 -33.89 1.88
C GLY A 295 12.98 -34.30 2.18
N VAL A 296 12.34 -33.64 3.16
CA VAL A 296 10.96 -33.83 3.58
C VAL A 296 10.11 -32.82 2.84
N TRP A 297 9.14 -33.33 2.08
CA TRP A 297 8.09 -32.53 1.46
C TRP A 297 7.16 -31.98 2.53
N HIS A 298 7.57 -30.88 3.19
CA HIS A 298 6.61 -30.10 3.97
C HIS A 298 5.77 -29.26 3.02
N LYS A 299 4.47 -29.54 3.02
CA LYS A 299 3.42 -28.74 2.38
C LYS A 299 3.48 -27.34 3.00
N ARG A 300 4.26 -26.42 2.42
CA ARG A 300 4.46 -25.08 2.98
C ARG A 300 3.24 -24.19 2.74
N LEU A 301 2.11 -24.49 3.39
CA LEU A 301 0.77 -23.94 3.17
C LEU A 301 0.67 -22.40 3.18
N TYR A 302 1.11 -21.69 2.14
CA TYR A 302 0.63 -20.33 1.87
C TYR A 302 -0.78 -20.43 1.30
N ASN A 303 -1.75 -20.40 2.20
CA ASN A 303 -3.16 -20.23 1.94
C ASN A 303 -3.39 -18.82 1.36
N THR A 304 -4.04 -18.71 0.21
CA THR A 304 -4.96 -17.60 -0.08
C THR A 304 -6.34 -18.01 0.41
N HIS A 305 -6.47 -18.13 1.73
CA HIS A 305 -7.59 -17.48 2.40
C HIS A 305 -7.16 -16.02 2.57
N CYS A 306 -8.04 -15.11 2.97
CA CYS A 306 -7.60 -13.94 3.73
C CYS A 306 -6.52 -14.44 4.72
N MET A 307 -5.23 -14.13 4.50
CA MET A 307 -4.22 -14.59 5.46
C MET A 307 -4.49 -13.71 6.65
N MET A 308 -4.95 -14.35 7.71
CA MET A 308 -5.17 -13.66 8.95
C MET A 308 -3.81 -13.10 9.38
N PRO A 309 -3.63 -11.77 9.53
CA PRO A 309 -2.33 -11.24 9.93
C PRO A 309 -1.87 -11.93 11.21
N ASN A 310 -0.61 -12.35 11.23
CA ASN A 310 0.02 -13.00 12.37
C ASN A 310 0.39 -11.92 13.39
N LEU A 311 -0.49 -11.68 14.35
CA LEU A 311 -0.22 -10.80 15.47
C LEU A 311 0.65 -11.55 16.50
N ALA A 312 1.94 -11.23 16.53
CA ALA A 312 2.85 -11.79 17.51
C ALA A 312 2.64 -11.13 18.89
N THR A 313 2.65 -11.94 19.95
CA THR A 313 2.50 -11.47 21.33
C THR A 313 3.19 -12.43 22.30
N TRP A 314 3.42 -11.97 23.54
CA TRP A 314 3.79 -12.82 24.67
C TRP A 314 2.77 -12.62 25.80
N MET A 315 1.68 -13.38 25.82
CA MET A 315 0.51 -13.09 26.65
C MET A 315 0.35 -14.10 27.79
N ARG A 316 0.30 -13.64 29.05
CA ARG A 316 0.04 -14.56 30.18
C ARG A 316 -1.36 -15.16 30.06
N ALA A 317 -1.50 -16.45 30.39
CA ALA A 317 -2.80 -17.14 30.35
C ALA A 317 -3.91 -16.41 31.17
N LYS A 318 -3.55 -15.77 32.29
CA LYS A 318 -4.49 -15.00 33.13
C LYS A 318 -4.99 -13.70 32.46
N ASP A 319 -4.25 -13.17 31.49
CA ASP A 319 -4.53 -11.91 30.81
C ASP A 319 -5.36 -12.14 29.53
N GLU A 320 -5.35 -13.35 28.96
CA GLU A 320 -6.04 -13.71 27.71
C GLU A 320 -7.52 -13.31 27.72
N LYS A 321 -8.21 -13.52 28.85
CA LYS A 321 -9.64 -13.16 29.02
C LYS A 321 -9.95 -11.69 28.76
N TRP A 322 -8.99 -10.79 28.97
CA TRP A 322 -9.18 -9.35 28.77
C TRP A 322 -9.06 -8.95 27.30
N PHE A 323 -8.29 -9.69 26.51
CA PHE A 323 -8.14 -9.43 25.08
C PHE A 323 -9.21 -10.11 24.22
N GLN A 324 -9.84 -11.17 24.72
CA GLN A 324 -10.90 -11.92 23.99
C GLN A 324 -12.03 -11.02 23.43
N PRO A 325 -12.58 -10.03 24.16
CA PRO A 325 -13.61 -9.14 23.61
C PRO A 325 -13.18 -8.36 22.37
N PHE A 326 -11.88 -8.10 22.21
CA PHE A 326 -11.31 -7.41 21.06
C PHE A 326 -11.01 -8.40 19.93
N PHE A 327 -10.35 -9.52 20.22
CA PHE A 327 -10.01 -10.52 19.20
C PHE A 327 -11.24 -11.18 18.56
N VAL A 328 -12.33 -11.39 19.32
CA VAL A 328 -13.57 -11.96 18.76
C VAL A 328 -14.22 -11.04 17.72
N LYS A 329 -13.99 -9.73 17.80
CA LYS A 329 -14.44 -8.76 16.77
C LYS A 329 -13.62 -8.84 15.48
N HIS A 330 -12.41 -9.40 15.55
CA HIS A 330 -11.45 -9.55 14.45
C HIS A 330 -11.04 -11.02 14.28
N PRO A 331 -11.99 -11.91 13.95
CA PRO A 331 -11.72 -13.35 13.78
C PRO A 331 -10.80 -13.66 12.60
N ASP A 332 -10.50 -12.64 11.81
CA ASP A 332 -9.55 -12.63 10.72
C ASP A 332 -8.13 -12.29 11.17
N ILE A 333 -7.81 -12.13 12.46
CA ILE A 333 -6.43 -11.96 12.96
C ILE A 333 -5.94 -13.25 13.63
N GLN A 334 -4.75 -13.73 13.26
CA GLN A 334 -4.14 -14.89 13.89
C GLN A 334 -3.23 -14.43 15.02
N VAL A 335 -3.65 -14.65 16.27
CA VAL A 335 -2.82 -14.33 17.44
C VAL A 335 -1.81 -15.44 17.68
N CYS A 336 -0.52 -15.11 17.52
CA CYS A 336 0.62 -16.00 17.71
C CYS A 336 1.29 -15.68 19.06
N ASP A 337 0.98 -16.47 20.09
CA ASP A 337 1.52 -16.30 21.44
C ASP A 337 2.81 -17.11 21.66
N ALA A 338 3.93 -16.40 21.78
CA ALA A 338 5.27 -16.98 21.96
C ALA A 338 5.45 -17.73 23.28
N ARG A 339 4.53 -17.59 24.24
CA ARG A 339 4.49 -18.46 25.43
C ARG A 339 3.99 -19.87 25.14
N LYS A 340 3.16 -20.04 24.11
CA LYS A 340 2.47 -21.30 23.78
C LYS A 340 3.20 -22.12 22.71
N GLY A 341 4.13 -21.50 21.98
CA GLY A 341 4.93 -22.17 20.95
C GLY A 341 5.94 -21.24 20.30
N ASP A 342 6.73 -21.78 19.38
CA ASP A 342 7.71 -20.99 18.62
C ASP A 342 6.99 -20.04 17.66
N VAL A 343 7.23 -18.74 17.84
CA VAL A 343 6.69 -17.68 16.98
C VAL A 343 7.84 -17.10 16.19
N SER A 344 7.87 -17.38 14.88
CA SER A 344 8.88 -16.83 13.98
C SER A 344 8.71 -15.31 13.86
N THR A 345 9.68 -14.57 14.39
CA THR A 345 9.76 -13.10 14.28
C THR A 345 9.84 -12.61 12.83
N ASP A 346 10.22 -13.50 11.89
CA ASP A 346 10.24 -13.21 10.46
C ASP A 346 8.85 -13.33 9.79
N GLN A 347 7.85 -13.91 10.46
CA GLN A 347 6.52 -14.18 9.91
C GLN A 347 5.38 -13.40 10.59
N MET A 348 5.70 -12.54 11.55
CA MET A 348 4.72 -11.65 12.18
C MET A 348 4.33 -10.50 11.24
N ASP A 349 3.08 -10.06 11.35
CA ASP A 349 2.52 -8.92 10.59
C ASP A 349 2.23 -7.72 11.51
N GLY A 350 2.30 -7.93 12.82
CA GLY A 350 2.33 -6.89 13.85
C GLY A 350 2.71 -7.46 15.21
N LEU A 351 2.90 -6.57 16.17
CA LEU A 351 3.41 -6.90 17.49
C LEU A 351 2.55 -6.26 18.60
N LEU A 352 2.01 -7.10 19.47
CA LEU A 352 1.34 -6.69 20.71
C LEU A 352 2.24 -7.00 21.90
N LEU A 353 2.73 -5.95 22.57
CA LEU A 353 3.52 -6.06 23.79
C LEU A 353 2.60 -5.86 25.00
N THR A 354 2.26 -6.94 25.71
CA THR A 354 1.30 -6.90 26.82
C THR A 354 1.94 -6.52 28.17
N GLY A 355 1.13 -6.29 29.20
CA GLY A 355 1.61 -6.15 30.58
C GLY A 355 2.36 -7.38 31.11
N GLY A 356 3.04 -7.26 32.25
CA GLY A 356 3.89 -8.33 32.79
C GLY A 356 4.52 -8.03 34.15
N SER A 357 5.45 -8.89 34.58
CA SER A 357 6.48 -8.59 35.60
C SER A 357 7.49 -7.60 35.04
N ASP A 358 8.39 -7.06 35.84
CA ASP A 358 9.36 -6.06 35.37
C ASP A 358 10.34 -6.59 34.30
N ILE A 359 11.08 -5.69 33.64
CA ILE A 359 12.14 -6.02 32.69
C ILE A 359 13.36 -6.52 33.47
N ALA A 360 13.96 -7.62 33.03
CA ALA A 360 15.13 -8.18 33.70
C ALA A 360 16.33 -7.21 33.68
N PRO A 361 17.12 -7.15 34.78
CA PRO A 361 18.22 -6.20 34.95
C PRO A 361 19.18 -6.09 33.77
N GLU A 362 19.52 -7.21 33.13
CA GLU A 362 20.49 -7.26 32.03
C GLU A 362 20.02 -6.58 30.73
N PHE A 363 18.72 -6.27 30.61
CA PHE A 363 18.14 -5.55 29.46
C PHE A 363 17.96 -4.06 29.72
N LEU A 364 18.05 -3.62 30.99
CA LEU A 364 17.92 -2.22 31.36
C LEU A 364 19.17 -1.45 30.94
N ARG A 365 18.97 -0.31 30.28
CA ARG A 365 20.05 0.57 29.80
C ARG A 365 20.41 1.67 30.81
N GLN A 366 20.37 1.33 32.09
CA GLN A 366 20.65 2.23 33.21
C GLN A 366 21.34 1.50 34.36
N GLU A 367 21.98 2.25 35.25
CA GLU A 367 22.49 1.71 36.50
C GLU A 367 21.34 1.36 37.46
N ILE A 368 21.44 0.21 38.12
CA ILE A 368 20.46 -0.28 39.08
C ILE A 368 21.11 -0.20 40.48
N VAL A 369 20.84 0.90 41.18
CA VAL A 369 21.40 1.16 42.52
C VAL A 369 20.79 0.22 43.57
N ASP A 370 19.50 -0.07 43.47
CA ASP A 370 18.79 -1.00 44.35
C ASP A 370 18.08 -2.09 43.53
N PRO A 371 18.67 -3.29 43.40
CA PRO A 371 18.06 -4.41 42.69
C PRO A 371 16.77 -4.93 43.32
N THR A 372 16.45 -4.55 44.56
CA THR A 372 15.23 -5.02 45.24
C THR A 372 13.95 -4.37 44.69
N LEU A 373 14.08 -3.30 43.89
CA LEU A 373 12.99 -2.61 43.21
C LEU A 373 12.49 -3.34 41.96
N ILE A 374 13.19 -4.39 41.52
CA ILE A 374 12.80 -5.20 40.37
C ILE A 374 12.09 -6.45 40.87
N ASP A 375 10.91 -6.71 40.32
CA ASP A 375 10.13 -7.91 40.60
C ASP A 375 10.97 -9.20 40.46
N LYS A 376 10.89 -10.06 41.47
CA LYS A 376 11.66 -11.33 41.52
C LYS A 376 11.27 -12.33 40.42
N ASP A 377 10.12 -12.11 39.77
CA ASP A 377 9.61 -12.92 38.66
C ASP A 377 9.83 -12.25 37.28
N ALA A 378 10.82 -11.34 37.18
CA ALA A 378 11.34 -10.90 35.89
C ALA A 378 11.71 -12.11 35.01
N ASP A 379 11.44 -12.01 33.71
CA ASP A 379 11.50 -13.13 32.76
C ASP A 379 12.49 -12.80 31.62
N PRO A 380 13.79 -13.10 31.78
CA PRO A 380 14.80 -12.83 30.75
C PRO A 380 14.54 -13.52 29.40
N VAL A 381 13.77 -14.61 29.39
CA VAL A 381 13.40 -15.31 28.16
C VAL A 381 12.39 -14.49 27.37
N ARG A 382 11.36 -13.98 28.05
CA ARG A 382 10.42 -13.02 27.48
C ARG A 382 11.15 -11.78 26.96
N ASP A 383 12.02 -11.20 27.79
CA ASP A 383 12.75 -9.97 27.40
C ASP A 383 13.56 -10.17 26.14
N ARG A 384 14.32 -11.27 26.05
CA ARG A 384 15.10 -11.58 24.85
C ARG A 384 14.23 -11.66 23.60
N TRP A 385 13.09 -12.36 23.70
CA TRP A 385 12.17 -12.50 22.59
C TRP A 385 11.52 -11.18 22.19
N GLU A 386 11.06 -10.38 23.16
CA GLU A 386 10.42 -9.08 22.87
C GLU A 386 11.43 -8.06 22.30
N PHE A 387 12.68 -8.03 22.77
CA PHE A 387 13.72 -7.19 22.15
C PHE A 387 13.98 -7.58 20.70
N GLU A 388 14.05 -8.89 20.40
CA GLU A 388 14.20 -9.37 19.03
C GLU A 388 12.98 -9.00 18.18
N ALA A 389 11.76 -9.23 18.69
CA ALA A 389 10.52 -8.91 18.01
C ALA A 389 10.41 -7.39 17.74
N ILE A 390 10.75 -6.54 18.72
CA ILE A 390 10.77 -5.08 18.54
C ILE A 390 11.76 -4.70 17.43
N SER A 391 12.99 -5.21 17.48
CA SER A 391 14.00 -4.92 16.45
C SER A 391 13.52 -5.33 15.05
N LYS A 392 12.89 -6.49 14.93
CA LYS A 392 12.37 -7.02 13.66
C LYS A 392 11.16 -6.24 13.16
N SER A 393 10.25 -5.85 14.05
CA SER A 393 9.09 -5.02 13.72
C SER A 393 9.53 -3.67 13.18
N LEU A 394 10.45 -2.98 13.89
CA LEU A 394 10.97 -1.68 13.46
C LEU A 394 11.69 -1.74 12.11
N ALA A 395 12.50 -2.77 11.88
CA ALA A 395 13.20 -2.96 10.60
C ALA A 395 12.26 -3.19 9.41
N ARG A 396 11.08 -3.76 9.66
CA ARG A 396 10.06 -4.08 8.66
C ARG A 396 8.94 -3.03 8.58
N GLY A 397 8.90 -2.07 9.51
CA GLY A 397 7.84 -1.08 9.59
C GLY A 397 6.50 -1.64 10.06
N LEU A 398 6.47 -2.74 10.81
CA LEU A 398 5.24 -3.40 11.26
C LEU A 398 4.55 -2.63 12.39
N PRO A 399 3.22 -2.73 12.54
CA PRO A 399 2.49 -2.11 13.63
C PRO A 399 2.90 -2.64 15.00
N ILE A 400 3.04 -1.75 15.97
CA ILE A 400 3.36 -2.09 17.36
C ILE A 400 2.34 -1.44 18.30
N LEU A 401 1.72 -2.23 19.17
CA LEU A 401 0.95 -1.75 20.32
C LEU A 401 1.63 -2.20 21.62
N GLY A 402 2.06 -1.25 22.44
CA GLY A 402 2.61 -1.51 23.77
C GLY A 402 1.64 -1.17 24.91
N ILE A 403 1.47 -2.07 25.87
CA ILE A 403 0.55 -1.90 27.01
C ILE A 403 1.29 -2.14 28.33
N CYS A 404 1.25 -1.15 29.22
CA CYS A 404 1.83 -1.17 30.57
C CYS A 404 3.33 -1.50 30.60
N ARG A 405 3.69 -2.78 30.70
CA ARG A 405 5.09 -3.19 30.50
C ARG A 405 5.53 -3.00 29.05
N GLY A 406 4.62 -3.08 28.10
CA GLY A 406 4.88 -2.89 26.68
C GLY A 406 5.42 -1.51 26.33
N ILE A 407 4.93 -0.43 26.96
CA ILE A 407 5.50 0.92 26.79
C ILE A 407 6.92 0.98 27.35
N GLN A 408 7.17 0.32 28.49
CA GLN A 408 8.47 0.31 29.13
C GLN A 408 9.52 -0.43 28.29
N ILE A 409 9.22 -1.66 27.83
CA ILE A 409 10.19 -2.44 27.05
C ILE A 409 10.45 -1.84 25.68
N LEU A 410 9.42 -1.26 25.05
CA LEU A 410 9.60 -0.52 23.81
C LEU A 410 10.52 0.69 24.01
N ASN A 411 10.33 1.47 25.08
CA ASN A 411 11.21 2.58 25.41
C ASN A 411 12.67 2.13 25.63
N VAL A 412 12.89 1.09 26.44
CA VAL A 412 14.23 0.58 26.75
C VAL A 412 14.91 0.00 25.49
N ALA A 413 14.16 -0.71 24.64
CA ALA A 413 14.68 -1.27 23.39
C ALA A 413 15.23 -0.19 22.44
N LEU A 414 14.63 1.00 22.44
CA LEU A 414 15.09 2.15 21.64
C LEU A 414 16.08 3.07 22.38
N GLY A 415 16.51 2.75 23.61
CA GLY A 415 17.57 3.49 24.32
C GLY A 415 17.13 4.35 25.51
N GLY A 416 15.84 4.32 25.87
CA GLY A 416 15.30 5.02 27.03
C GLY A 416 15.57 4.30 28.37
N THR A 417 15.15 4.92 29.48
CA THR A 417 15.27 4.42 30.85
C THR A 417 13.93 4.43 31.58
N LEU A 418 13.87 3.79 32.75
CA LEU A 418 12.69 3.67 33.59
C LEU A 418 12.93 4.23 34.99
N LYS A 419 11.86 4.75 35.60
CA LYS A 419 11.72 4.89 37.05
C LYS A 419 11.39 3.51 37.59
N LEU A 420 12.28 2.95 38.40
CA LEU A 420 12.16 1.57 38.91
C LEU A 420 11.15 1.44 40.06
N ASP A 421 10.73 2.55 40.65
CA ASP A 421 9.63 2.61 41.62
C ASP A 421 8.92 3.97 41.51
N ILE A 422 7.59 3.97 41.54
CA ILE A 422 6.72 5.15 41.59
C ILE A 422 5.53 4.90 42.53
N PRO A 423 5.25 5.81 43.49
CA PRO A 423 4.10 5.68 44.37
C PRO A 423 2.81 6.09 43.66
N GLY A 424 1.66 5.49 44.03
CA GLY A 424 0.34 6.01 43.64
C GLY A 424 -0.32 5.39 42.41
N HIS A 425 0.34 4.44 41.73
CA HIS A 425 -0.08 3.89 40.42
C HIS A 425 -0.42 2.38 40.44
N LYS A 426 -0.48 1.78 41.63
CA LYS A 426 -0.76 0.34 41.81
C LYS A 426 -1.82 0.10 42.89
N HIS A 427 -2.74 1.04 43.06
CA HIS A 427 -3.84 0.90 44.02
C HIS A 427 -4.91 -0.07 43.52
N ALA A 428 -5.54 -0.79 44.45
CA ALA A 428 -6.47 -1.87 44.11
C ALA A 428 -7.74 -1.37 43.39
N ASP A 429 -8.20 -0.16 43.72
CA ASP A 429 -9.34 0.51 43.10
C ASP A 429 -9.02 1.00 41.68
N GLN A 430 -7.79 1.45 41.42
CA GLN A 430 -7.33 1.89 40.10
C GLN A 430 -7.17 0.75 39.09
N LYS A 431 -7.03 -0.49 39.56
CA LYS A 431 -6.67 -1.64 38.71
C LYS A 431 -7.68 -1.94 37.60
N ASP A 432 -8.96 -1.81 37.93
CA ASP A 432 -10.10 -2.18 37.09
C ASP A 432 -11.09 -1.02 36.89
N HIS A 433 -10.77 0.19 37.40
CA HIS A 433 -11.60 1.39 37.23
C HIS A 433 -10.82 2.52 36.59
N ASP A 434 -11.44 3.17 35.62
CA ASP A 434 -10.87 4.31 34.92
C ASP A 434 -10.99 5.59 35.76
N ILE A 435 -10.09 5.76 36.75
CA ILE A 435 -10.13 6.87 37.72
C ILE A 435 -8.95 7.83 37.65
N GLN A 436 -7.84 7.44 37.01
CA GLN A 436 -6.65 8.27 36.87
C GLN A 436 -6.83 9.29 35.74
N PRO A 437 -6.85 10.60 36.03
CA PRO A 437 -7.04 11.62 35.01
C PRO A 437 -5.80 11.79 34.12
N LEU A 438 -6.03 12.01 32.83
CA LEU A 438 -4.96 12.25 31.85
C LEU A 438 -4.98 13.67 31.28
N ARG A 439 -3.79 14.22 31.05
CA ARG A 439 -3.54 15.45 30.28
C ARG A 439 -2.90 15.06 28.95
N TYR A 440 -3.41 15.57 27.84
CA TYR A 440 -2.95 15.20 26.49
C TYR A 440 -2.26 16.35 25.76
N ASP A 441 -1.28 16.00 24.93
CA ASP A 441 -0.79 16.89 23.89
C ASP A 441 -1.88 17.13 22.81
N THR A 442 -1.83 18.25 22.09
CA THR A 442 -2.71 18.56 20.96
C THR A 442 -2.61 17.58 19.78
N THR A 443 -1.52 16.83 19.65
CA THR A 443 -1.31 15.86 18.57
C THR A 443 -1.90 14.48 18.85
N ALA A 444 -2.27 14.19 20.10
CA ALA A 444 -2.78 12.88 20.50
C ALA A 444 -4.10 12.52 19.80
N ASN A 445 -4.11 11.37 19.11
CA ASN A 445 -5.27 10.83 18.40
C ASN A 445 -6.27 10.13 19.35
N HIS A 446 -5.75 9.37 20.31
CA HIS A 446 -6.56 8.66 21.31
C HIS A 446 -6.55 9.45 22.61
N ARG A 447 -7.74 9.83 23.10
CA ARG A 447 -7.92 10.67 24.29
C ARG A 447 -9.03 10.12 25.18
N PHE A 448 -8.68 9.86 26.44
CA PHE A 448 -9.55 9.34 27.48
C PHE A 448 -9.48 10.27 28.69
N GLU A 449 -10.62 10.70 29.22
CA GLU A 449 -10.67 11.60 30.39
C GLU A 449 -9.95 10.99 31.59
N LYS A 450 -10.22 9.70 31.84
CA LYS A 450 -9.60 8.90 32.89
C LYS A 450 -9.28 7.51 32.39
N VAL A 451 -8.27 6.89 33.00
CA VAL A 451 -7.82 5.53 32.72
C VAL A 451 -7.58 4.74 34.00
N ASN A 452 -7.50 3.42 33.88
CA ASN A 452 -7.07 2.54 34.97
C ASN A 452 -5.55 2.62 35.17
N SER A 453 -5.06 2.16 36.32
CA SER A 453 -3.62 2.13 36.63
C SER A 453 -3.26 0.91 37.46
N SER A 454 -2.13 0.27 37.14
CA SER A 454 -1.67 -0.98 37.76
C SER A 454 -0.18 -1.23 37.51
N HIS A 455 0.67 -0.24 37.78
CA HIS A 455 2.12 -0.32 37.60
C HIS A 455 2.87 0.38 38.75
N HIS A 456 4.09 -0.09 39.03
CA HIS A 456 5.01 0.58 39.97
C HIS A 456 6.27 1.11 39.27
N GLN A 457 6.38 0.90 37.95
CA GLN A 457 7.45 1.45 37.13
C GLN A 457 6.85 2.35 36.06
N ALA A 458 7.65 3.28 35.57
CA ALA A 458 7.25 4.21 34.51
C ALA A 458 8.45 4.58 33.64
N VAL A 459 8.19 5.16 32.47
CA VAL A 459 9.24 5.77 31.64
C VAL A 459 9.89 6.93 32.40
N ASP A 460 11.23 6.93 32.44
CA ASP A 460 12.04 8.03 32.98
C ASP A 460 12.59 8.90 31.83
N ARG A 461 13.69 8.46 31.20
CA ARG A 461 14.18 9.07 29.96
C ARG A 461 13.50 8.41 28.78
N ILE A 462 12.79 9.20 28.00
CA ILE A 462 12.19 8.75 26.75
C ILE A 462 13.27 8.47 25.70
N ALA A 463 13.09 7.41 24.91
CA ALA A 463 13.96 7.07 23.80
C ALA A 463 13.81 8.03 22.61
N ASP A 464 14.87 8.16 21.83
CA ASP A 464 14.86 9.00 20.63
C ASP A 464 13.79 8.55 19.63
N GLY A 465 13.12 9.54 19.04
CA GLY A 465 12.08 9.31 18.04
C GLY A 465 10.66 9.25 18.60
N PHE A 466 10.46 9.09 19.92
CA PHE A 466 9.12 9.17 20.50
C PHE A 466 8.63 10.61 20.69
N GLU A 467 7.32 10.77 20.60
CA GLU A 467 6.54 11.90 21.11
C GLU A 467 5.65 11.40 22.26
N VAL A 468 5.58 12.18 23.34
CA VAL A 468 4.64 11.91 24.43
C VAL A 468 3.28 12.49 24.06
N GLU A 469 2.24 11.66 24.11
CA GLU A 469 0.86 12.04 23.78
C GLU A 469 0.02 12.31 25.04
N ALA A 470 0.34 11.66 26.16
CA ALA A 470 -0.39 11.84 27.42
C ALA A 470 0.48 11.69 28.67
N TRP A 471 0.08 12.41 29.71
CA TRP A 471 0.64 12.35 31.05
C TRP A 471 -0.47 12.13 32.08
N CYS A 472 -0.15 11.46 33.18
CA CYS A 472 -0.96 11.50 34.39
C CYS A 472 -1.08 12.95 34.86
N ALA A 473 -2.30 13.43 35.04
CA ALA A 473 -2.55 14.84 35.31
C ALA A 473 -2.10 15.27 36.73
N THR A 474 -1.79 14.33 37.63
CA THR A 474 -1.43 14.62 39.02
C THR A 474 0.07 14.63 39.30
N ASP A 475 0.89 13.97 38.47
CA ASP A 475 2.33 13.79 38.74
C ASP A 475 3.22 13.73 37.48
N ASP A 476 2.65 14.01 36.30
CA ASP A 476 3.35 14.05 35.01
C ASP A 476 4.06 12.74 34.61
N ILE A 477 3.65 11.59 35.17
CA ILE A 477 4.07 10.28 34.65
C ILE A 477 3.58 10.12 33.21
N ILE A 478 4.47 9.63 32.33
CA ILE A 478 4.15 9.39 30.91
C ILE A 478 3.18 8.22 30.81
N GLU A 479 2.01 8.48 30.21
CA GLU A 479 0.92 7.51 30.11
C GLU A 479 0.66 7.03 28.69
N GLN A 480 1.06 7.83 27.69
CA GLN A 480 0.93 7.47 26.28
C GLN A 480 2.07 8.09 25.48
N MET A 481 2.69 7.31 24.61
CA MET A 481 3.72 7.79 23.68
C MET A 481 3.61 7.10 22.32
N ARG A 482 4.06 7.80 21.27
CA ARG A 482 4.02 7.31 19.89
C ARG A 482 5.38 7.50 19.21
N LEU A 483 5.79 6.54 18.39
CA LEU A 483 7.01 6.67 17.59
C LEU A 483 6.74 7.57 16.37
N ARG A 484 7.53 8.64 16.21
CA ARG A 484 7.40 9.58 15.08
C ARG A 484 7.73 8.91 13.75
N ASN A 485 7.07 9.39 12.68
CA ASN A 485 7.33 8.97 11.30
C ASN A 485 7.24 7.45 11.07
N TYR A 486 6.44 6.76 11.89
CA TYR A 486 6.27 5.31 11.84
C TYR A 486 4.80 4.95 11.56
N PRO A 487 4.49 3.91 10.75
CA PRO A 487 3.12 3.61 10.31
C PRO A 487 2.12 3.49 11.46
N PHE A 488 2.41 2.63 12.43
CA PHE A 488 1.68 2.53 13.69
C PHE A 488 2.62 2.01 14.79
N ALA A 489 2.93 2.83 15.78
CA ALA A 489 3.65 2.40 16.98
C ALA A 489 3.20 3.26 18.16
N LEU A 490 2.16 2.79 18.84
CA LEU A 490 1.54 3.42 20.00
C LEU A 490 1.84 2.60 21.24
N ALA A 491 2.17 3.25 22.34
CA ALA A 491 2.35 2.57 23.61
C ALA A 491 1.71 3.35 24.75
N VAL A 492 1.01 2.64 25.63
CA VAL A 492 0.24 3.18 26.76
C VAL A 492 0.67 2.52 28.06
N GLN A 493 0.64 3.24 29.17
CA GLN A 493 1.05 2.75 30.49
C GLN A 493 -0.12 2.12 31.28
N TYR A 494 -1.35 2.58 31.02
CA TYR A 494 -2.59 1.96 31.49
C TYR A 494 -2.94 0.65 30.75
N HIS A 495 -4.02 -0.02 31.17
CA HIS A 495 -4.48 -1.31 30.65
C HIS A 495 -5.78 -1.18 29.85
N PRO A 496 -5.72 -0.79 28.55
CA PRO A 496 -6.91 -0.64 27.73
C PRO A 496 -7.66 -1.96 27.51
N GLU A 497 -7.02 -3.11 27.66
CA GLU A 497 -7.65 -4.42 27.51
C GLU A 497 -8.70 -4.71 28.60
N ARG A 498 -8.65 -4.00 29.73
CA ARG A 498 -9.57 -4.24 30.87
C ARG A 498 -10.83 -3.38 30.82
N GLY A 499 -10.89 -2.38 29.94
CA GLY A 499 -11.99 -1.43 29.86
C GLY A 499 -12.73 -1.49 28.53
N THR A 500 -13.92 -0.89 28.49
CA THR A 500 -14.78 -0.86 27.31
C THR A 500 -14.68 0.45 26.51
N ILE A 501 -14.03 1.47 27.06
CA ILE A 501 -13.89 2.79 26.42
C ILE A 501 -12.78 2.82 25.35
N TYR A 502 -11.99 1.76 25.23
CA TYR A 502 -10.76 1.71 24.43
C TYR A 502 -10.92 1.06 23.06
N ASP A 503 -12.15 0.73 22.64
CA ASP A 503 -12.44 0.07 21.36
C ASP A 503 -11.73 0.77 20.19
N ALA A 504 -11.80 2.10 20.11
CA ALA A 504 -11.19 2.87 19.01
C ALA A 504 -9.67 2.70 18.90
N LEU A 505 -8.97 2.49 20.02
CA LEU A 505 -7.53 2.26 20.04
C LEU A 505 -7.18 0.90 19.45
N PHE A 506 -7.91 -0.15 19.83
CA PHE A 506 -7.71 -1.49 19.27
C PHE A 506 -8.13 -1.57 17.80
N GLU A 507 -9.21 -0.92 17.40
CA GLU A 507 -9.63 -0.86 15.99
C GLU A 507 -8.57 -0.19 15.11
N ASP A 508 -7.98 0.91 15.57
CA ASP A 508 -6.88 1.60 14.85
C ASP A 508 -5.64 0.70 14.73
N PHE A 509 -5.29 -0.02 15.80
CA PHE A 509 -4.21 -0.99 15.78
C PHE A 509 -4.48 -2.15 14.80
N PHE A 510 -5.66 -2.79 14.89
CA PHE A 510 -5.99 -3.92 14.04
C PHE A 510 -6.16 -3.53 12.57
N ALA A 511 -6.70 -2.35 12.27
CA ALA A 511 -6.73 -1.82 10.92
C ALA A 511 -5.32 -1.68 10.33
N SER A 512 -4.36 -1.23 11.14
CA SER A 512 -2.97 -1.06 10.68
C SER A 512 -2.29 -2.39 10.32
N LEU A 513 -2.72 -3.54 10.86
CA LEU A 513 -2.17 -4.85 10.50
C LEU A 513 -2.43 -5.24 9.04
N ASN A 514 -3.44 -4.64 8.40
CA ASN A 514 -3.85 -4.95 7.04
C ASN A 514 -3.26 -3.98 5.99
N ASP A 515 -2.52 -2.96 6.43
CA ASP A 515 -1.94 -1.92 5.56
C ASP A 515 -0.50 -2.24 5.10
N HIS A 516 0.03 -3.44 5.40
CA HIS A 516 1.43 -3.85 5.20
C HIS A 516 1.67 -4.96 4.18
#